data_AF-A0A223FUJ0-F1
#
_entry.id   AF-A0A223FUJ0-F1
#
_cell.length_a   1.000
_cell.length_b   1.000
_cell.length_c   1.000
_cell.angle_alpha   90.00
_cell.angle_beta   90.00
_cell.angle_gamma   90.00
#
_symmetry.space_group_name_H-M   'P 1'
#
loop_
_entity.id
_entity.type
_entity.pdbx_description
1 polymer ?
#
loop_
_entity_poly.entity_id
_entity_poly.type
_entity_poly.pdbx_seq_one_letter_code
_entity_poly.pdbx_strand_id
1 'polypeptide(L)'
;MAAATHLHTSPNPKTPTPSPPLWFSPLTGIYTSKHPSLHLPTDPNLDAVSALFSHIHTIHDPASSASAAAFVDSSTGFTIAYAELQITVRSIAAGIHHDLGLRQGDVVTLVLPNSLYFPLLFLSLISLGAVVTTINPSSTLGEIKKQVSECNVSVAFTSPESVEKLASLGVTVIRVPESFDLDSIRIENYPKFYSIVKGGFESAPRPFVKQ
;
A
#
# COMPACT_ATOMS: atom_id res chain seq x y z
N MET A 1 51.29 68.54 33.33
CA MET A 1 49.92 68.95 32.96
C MET A 1 49.69 68.55 31.50
N ALA A 2 49.07 67.40 31.28
CA ALA A 2 48.46 67.01 30.00
C ALA A 2 47.55 65.82 30.30
N ALA A 3 46.24 66.05 30.28
CA ALA A 3 45.21 65.09 30.61
C ALA A 3 45.01 64.10 29.46
N ALA A 4 45.06 62.80 29.77
CA ALA A 4 44.69 61.74 28.84
C ALA A 4 43.17 61.58 28.86
N THR A 5 42.53 61.99 27.77
CA THR A 5 41.09 61.86 27.54
C THR A 5 40.71 60.39 27.41
N HIS A 6 40.03 59.85 28.42
CA HIS A 6 39.38 58.54 28.35
C HIS A 6 38.23 58.59 27.33
N LEU A 7 38.40 57.91 26.19
CA LEU A 7 37.31 57.62 25.26
C LEU A 7 36.42 56.52 25.87
N HIS A 8 35.28 56.94 26.40
CA HIS A 8 34.22 56.04 26.84
C HIS A 8 33.44 55.58 25.60
N THR A 9 33.84 54.48 24.99
CA THR A 9 33.06 53.80 23.95
C THR A 9 31.91 53.05 24.60
N SER A 10 30.71 53.61 24.49
CA SER A 10 29.45 52.94 24.85
C SER A 10 29.29 51.64 24.05
N PRO A 11 28.90 50.51 24.66
CA PRO A 11 28.63 49.28 23.92
C PRO A 11 27.42 49.50 23.00
N ASN A 12 27.67 49.36 21.69
CA ASN A 12 26.68 49.42 20.62
C ASN A 12 25.51 48.46 20.96
N PRO A 13 24.23 48.90 20.93
CA PRO A 13 23.09 48.03 21.20
C PRO A 13 23.12 46.84 20.24
N LYS A 14 23.30 45.63 20.79
CA LYS A 14 23.36 44.37 20.07
C LYS A 14 22.17 44.30 19.11
N THR A 15 22.44 44.19 17.82
CA THR A 15 21.44 43.81 16.82
C THR A 15 20.71 42.57 17.33
N PRO A 16 19.37 42.56 17.39
CA PRO A 16 18.64 41.39 17.85
C PRO A 16 19.00 40.21 16.95
N THR A 17 19.55 39.16 17.53
CA THR A 17 19.80 37.89 16.82
C THR A 17 18.47 37.42 16.25
N PRO A 18 18.41 37.06 14.95
CA PRO A 18 17.17 36.63 14.33
C PRO A 18 16.62 35.43 15.11
N SER A 19 15.32 35.46 15.40
CA SER A 19 14.65 34.33 16.03
C SER A 19 14.81 33.08 15.16
N PRO A 20 15.06 31.91 15.76
CA PRO A 20 15.12 30.66 15.02
C PRO A 20 13.78 30.44 14.29
N PRO A 21 13.81 29.83 13.09
CA PRO A 21 12.59 29.57 12.36
C PRO A 21 11.72 28.55 13.09
N LEU A 22 10.39 28.65 12.94
CA LEU A 22 9.41 27.78 13.63
C LEU A 22 9.60 26.28 13.38
N TRP A 23 10.27 25.91 12.28
CA TRP A 23 10.58 24.52 11.94
C TRP A 23 11.86 24.00 12.60
N PHE A 24 12.56 24.80 13.41
CA PHE A 24 13.77 24.41 14.11
C PHE A 24 13.78 24.90 15.57
N SER A 25 13.96 23.95 16.49
CA SER A 25 14.17 24.25 17.90
C SER A 25 15.67 24.29 18.22
N PRO A 26 16.29 25.45 18.48
CA PRO A 26 17.71 25.51 18.87
C PRO A 26 17.97 24.95 20.26
N LEU A 27 16.93 24.80 21.10
CA LEU A 27 17.05 24.20 22.43
C LEU A 27 17.23 22.67 22.34
N THR A 28 16.53 22.02 21.41
CA THR A 28 16.51 20.55 21.29
C THR A 28 17.26 20.04 20.06
N GLY A 29 17.62 20.91 19.11
CA GLY A 29 18.17 20.52 17.81
C GLY A 29 17.17 19.83 16.88
N ILE A 30 15.87 19.81 17.24
CA ILE A 30 14.82 19.11 16.48
C ILE A 30 14.34 19.99 15.33
N TYR A 31 14.21 19.35 14.15
CA TYR A 31 13.56 19.91 12.97
C TYR A 31 12.13 19.37 12.89
N THR A 32 11.17 20.24 12.59
CA THR A 32 9.76 19.87 12.38
C THR A 32 9.32 20.18 10.95
N SER A 33 8.28 19.49 10.48
CA SER A 33 7.73 19.72 9.15
C SER A 33 7.28 21.18 8.99
N LYS A 34 7.52 21.74 7.80
CA LYS A 34 6.99 23.05 7.39
C LYS A 34 5.53 22.96 6.94
N HIS A 35 5.03 21.76 6.70
CA HIS A 35 3.64 21.52 6.33
C HIS A 35 2.77 21.40 7.58
N PRO A 36 1.49 21.81 7.51
CA PRO A 36 0.53 21.56 8.58
C PRO A 36 0.51 20.08 8.95
N SER A 37 0.30 19.81 10.24
CA SER A 37 0.05 18.43 10.68
C SER A 37 -1.22 17.91 10.01
N LEU A 38 -1.13 16.71 9.44
CA LEU A 38 -2.28 16.01 8.87
C LEU A 38 -3.06 15.36 10.01
N HIS A 39 -4.35 15.64 10.08
CA HIS A 39 -5.25 14.90 10.95
C HIS A 39 -5.62 13.59 10.27
N LEU A 40 -5.02 12.49 10.73
CA LEU A 40 -5.37 11.16 10.26
C LEU A 40 -6.77 10.78 10.78
N PRO A 41 -7.61 10.12 9.97
CA PRO A 41 -8.93 9.69 10.42
C PRO A 41 -8.84 8.82 11.67
N THR A 42 -9.76 9.02 12.62
CA THR A 42 -9.79 8.25 13.87
C THR A 42 -10.92 7.23 13.97
N ASP A 43 -11.71 7.06 12.91
CA ASP A 43 -12.79 6.06 12.87
C ASP A 43 -12.20 4.65 12.73
N PRO A 44 -12.40 3.76 13.72
CA PRO A 44 -11.88 2.39 13.65
C PRO A 44 -12.56 1.55 12.56
N ASN A 45 -13.67 2.01 11.97
CA ASN A 45 -14.32 1.34 10.84
C ASN A 45 -13.85 1.85 9.48
N LEU A 46 -12.94 2.84 9.45
CA LEU A 46 -12.38 3.38 8.22
C LEU A 46 -11.02 2.75 7.95
N ASP A 47 -11.01 1.75 7.08
CA ASP A 47 -9.78 1.16 6.56
C ASP A 47 -9.13 2.02 5.46
N ALA A 48 -7.84 1.77 5.20
CA ALA A 48 -7.06 2.53 4.23
C ALA A 48 -7.64 2.48 2.81
N VAL A 49 -8.26 1.36 2.40
CA VAL A 49 -8.84 1.19 1.06
C VAL A 49 -10.17 1.92 0.95
N SER A 50 -11.01 1.84 1.99
CA SER A 50 -12.23 2.65 2.09
C SER A 50 -11.93 4.14 2.06
N ALA A 51 -10.89 4.58 2.80
CA ALA A 51 -10.42 5.97 2.77
C ALA A 51 -9.88 6.36 1.39
N LEU A 52 -9.07 5.51 0.75
CA LEU A 52 -8.59 5.77 -0.61
C LEU A 52 -9.76 5.99 -1.58
N PHE A 53 -10.76 5.10 -1.54
CA PHE A 53 -11.90 5.18 -2.45
C PHE A 53 -12.91 6.29 -2.12
N SER A 54 -12.96 6.79 -0.89
CA SER A 54 -13.84 7.93 -0.56
C SER A 54 -13.37 9.23 -1.23
N HIS A 55 -12.10 9.33 -1.58
CA HIS A 55 -11.53 10.53 -2.20
C HIS A 55 -11.75 10.60 -3.73
N ILE A 56 -12.11 9.49 -4.37
CA ILE A 56 -12.32 9.43 -5.83
C ILE A 56 -13.44 10.37 -6.29
N HIS A 57 -14.48 10.57 -5.47
CA HIS A 57 -15.61 11.43 -5.85
C HIS A 57 -15.47 12.89 -5.42
N THR A 58 -14.47 13.24 -4.61
CA THR A 58 -14.35 14.57 -3.99
C THR A 58 -13.37 15.50 -4.72
N ILE A 59 -12.55 14.96 -5.62
CA ILE A 59 -11.67 15.77 -6.45
C ILE A 59 -12.48 16.22 -7.67
N HIS A 60 -12.75 17.52 -7.79
CA HIS A 60 -13.40 18.17 -8.94
C HIS A 60 -12.55 18.14 -10.25
N ASP A 61 -11.59 17.22 -10.34
CA ASP A 61 -10.72 17.03 -11.49
C ASP A 61 -11.36 16.01 -12.45
N PRO A 62 -11.58 16.34 -13.73
CA PRO A 62 -12.01 15.38 -14.75
C PRO A 62 -11.13 14.12 -14.82
N ALA A 63 -9.84 14.24 -14.50
CA ALA A 63 -8.88 13.14 -14.42
C ALA A 63 -9.00 12.29 -13.14
N SER A 64 -9.83 12.71 -12.18
CA SER A 64 -10.18 11.95 -10.97
C SER A 64 -11.63 11.44 -11.01
N SER A 65 -12.27 11.50 -12.17
CA SER A 65 -13.61 10.93 -12.35
C SER A 65 -13.63 9.41 -12.16
N ALA A 66 -14.80 8.84 -11.87
CA ALA A 66 -14.99 7.40 -11.76
C ALA A 66 -14.56 6.63 -13.03
N SER A 67 -14.62 7.29 -14.19
CA SER A 67 -14.18 6.79 -15.50
C SER A 67 -12.70 6.99 -15.81
N ALA A 68 -11.97 7.73 -14.97
CA ALA A 68 -10.55 7.96 -15.20
C ALA A 68 -9.73 6.69 -14.93
N ALA A 69 -8.63 6.55 -15.66
CA ALA A 69 -7.69 5.45 -15.52
C ALA A 69 -7.05 5.46 -14.13
N ALA A 70 -7.21 4.37 -13.38
CA ALA A 70 -6.52 4.14 -12.11
C ALA A 70 -5.20 3.40 -12.32
N PHE A 71 -5.23 2.36 -13.17
CA PHE A 71 -4.05 1.61 -13.58
C PHE A 71 -4.03 1.41 -15.08
N VAL A 72 -2.82 1.46 -15.66
CA VAL A 72 -2.57 1.19 -17.07
C VAL A 72 -1.40 0.22 -17.16
N ASP A 73 -1.59 -0.90 -17.83
CA ASP A 73 -0.49 -1.78 -18.22
C ASP A 73 0.21 -1.17 -19.44
N SER A 74 1.45 -0.74 -19.27
CA SER A 74 2.22 -0.10 -20.33
C SER A 74 2.53 -1.03 -21.51
N SER A 75 2.54 -2.35 -21.29
CA SER A 75 2.89 -3.32 -22.33
C SER A 75 1.73 -3.65 -23.26
N THR A 76 0.50 -3.66 -22.73
CA THR A 76 -0.72 -4.01 -23.46
C THR A 76 -1.62 -2.80 -23.76
N GLY A 77 -1.44 -1.70 -23.03
CA GLY A 77 -2.35 -0.55 -23.04
C GLY A 77 -3.65 -0.80 -22.27
N PHE A 78 -3.82 -1.98 -21.66
CA PHE A 78 -5.02 -2.30 -20.90
C PHE A 78 -5.16 -1.36 -19.71
N THR A 79 -6.37 -0.85 -19.50
CA THR A 79 -6.66 0.18 -18.50
C THR A 79 -7.76 -0.30 -17.57
N ILE A 80 -7.57 -0.07 -16.27
CA ILE A 80 -8.60 -0.26 -15.23
C ILE A 80 -9.02 1.12 -14.75
N ALA A 81 -10.31 1.44 -14.90
CA ALA A 81 -10.86 2.70 -14.38
C ALA A 81 -11.04 2.66 -12.86
N TYR A 82 -11.10 3.81 -12.20
CA TYR A 82 -11.31 3.88 -10.74
C TYR A 82 -12.60 3.18 -10.27
N ALA A 83 -13.71 3.30 -11.01
CA ALA A 83 -14.96 2.62 -10.70
C ALA A 83 -14.81 1.09 -10.77
N GLU A 84 -14.15 0.60 -11.81
CA GLU A 84 -13.89 -0.82 -12.03
C GLU A 84 -12.93 -1.36 -10.96
N LEU A 85 -11.92 -0.59 -10.59
CA LEU A 85 -10.98 -0.93 -9.53
C LEU A 85 -11.71 -1.17 -8.21
N GLN A 86 -12.61 -0.27 -7.81
CA GLN A 86 -13.35 -0.41 -6.55
C GLN A 86 -14.23 -1.67 -6.53
N ILE A 87 -14.92 -1.97 -7.64
CA ILE A 87 -15.76 -3.16 -7.77
C ILE A 87 -14.90 -4.43 -7.77
N THR A 88 -13.82 -4.43 -8.54
CA THR A 88 -12.89 -5.57 -8.68
C THR A 88 -12.23 -5.88 -7.35
N VAL A 89 -11.75 -4.86 -6.62
CA VAL A 89 -11.12 -5.04 -5.31
C VAL A 89 -12.07 -5.70 -4.31
N ARG A 90 -13.34 -5.26 -4.28
CA ARG A 90 -14.37 -5.85 -3.41
C ARG A 90 -14.70 -7.30 -3.79
N SER A 91 -14.84 -7.58 -5.08
CA SER A 91 -15.13 -8.93 -5.58
C SER A 91 -13.99 -9.91 -5.28
N ILE A 92 -12.73 -9.50 -5.52
CA ILE A 92 -11.56 -10.30 -5.16
C ILE A 92 -11.50 -10.51 -3.63
N ALA A 93 -11.75 -9.47 -2.82
CA ALA A 93 -11.73 -9.60 -1.36
C ALA A 93 -12.78 -10.62 -0.86
N ALA A 94 -13.98 -10.59 -1.44
CA ALA A 94 -15.01 -11.60 -1.19
C ALA A 94 -14.55 -13.01 -1.60
N GLY A 95 -14.05 -13.18 -2.82
CA GLY A 95 -13.53 -14.46 -3.29
C GLY A 95 -12.42 -14.99 -2.39
N ILE A 96 -11.49 -14.14 -1.95
CA ILE A 96 -10.42 -14.51 -1.01
C ILE A 96 -11.02 -14.99 0.32
N HIS A 97 -11.98 -14.24 0.89
CA HIS A 97 -12.62 -14.56 2.16
C HIS A 97 -13.37 -15.90 2.12
N HIS A 98 -14.08 -16.18 1.03
CA HIS A 98 -14.96 -17.35 0.89
C HIS A 98 -14.20 -18.59 0.37
N ASP A 99 -13.35 -18.44 -0.65
CA ASP A 99 -12.68 -19.57 -1.30
C ASP A 99 -11.38 -20.00 -0.61
N LEU A 100 -10.73 -19.07 0.11
CA LEU A 100 -9.49 -19.34 0.85
C LEU A 100 -9.67 -19.28 2.37
N GLY A 101 -10.82 -18.78 2.84
CA GLY A 101 -11.09 -18.67 4.27
C GLY A 101 -10.26 -17.61 4.99
N LEU A 102 -9.58 -16.72 4.26
CA LEU A 102 -8.74 -15.68 4.86
C LEU A 102 -9.58 -14.71 5.70
N ARG A 103 -8.97 -14.24 6.80
CA ARG A 103 -9.57 -13.38 7.82
C ARG A 103 -8.63 -12.22 8.17
N GLN A 104 -9.17 -11.26 8.91
CA GLN A 104 -8.37 -10.17 9.45
C GLN A 104 -7.21 -10.71 10.31
N GLY A 105 -6.00 -10.21 10.06
CA GLY A 105 -4.78 -10.62 10.76
C GLY A 105 -4.02 -11.77 10.10
N ASP A 106 -4.61 -12.50 9.15
CA ASP A 106 -3.88 -13.51 8.39
C ASP A 106 -2.78 -12.86 7.56
N VAL A 107 -1.61 -13.50 7.50
CA VAL A 107 -0.46 -12.97 6.78
C VAL A 107 -0.35 -13.62 5.41
N VAL A 108 -0.41 -12.79 4.36
CA VAL A 108 -0.37 -13.23 2.97
C VAL A 108 0.84 -12.63 2.28
N THR A 109 1.59 -13.45 1.55
CA THR A 109 2.72 -12.97 0.75
C THR A 109 2.34 -12.77 -0.71
N LEU A 110 2.78 -11.65 -1.29
CA LEU A 110 2.74 -11.42 -2.74
C LEU A 110 4.14 -11.57 -3.31
N VAL A 111 4.32 -12.56 -4.18
CA VAL A 111 5.58 -12.82 -4.92
C VAL A 111 5.29 -12.65 -6.41
N LEU A 112 5.04 -11.39 -6.81
CA LEU A 112 4.56 -11.04 -8.14
C LEU A 112 5.43 -9.95 -8.77
N PRO A 113 5.62 -9.99 -10.10
CA PRO A 113 6.25 -8.89 -10.81
C PRO A 113 5.33 -7.66 -10.81
N ASN A 114 5.83 -6.54 -11.34
CA ASN A 114 5.00 -5.37 -11.61
C ASN A 114 3.95 -5.74 -12.68
N SER A 115 2.71 -6.00 -12.24
CA SER A 115 1.56 -6.32 -13.08
C SER A 115 0.30 -5.69 -12.51
N LEU A 116 -0.80 -5.69 -13.26
CA LEU A 116 -2.10 -5.19 -12.77
C LEU A 116 -2.66 -6.04 -11.63
N TYR A 117 -2.31 -7.33 -11.54
CA TYR A 117 -2.77 -8.19 -10.46
C TYR A 117 -2.14 -7.85 -9.11
N PHE A 118 -0.91 -7.30 -9.08
CA PHE A 118 -0.27 -6.91 -7.84
C PHE A 118 -1.09 -5.89 -7.03
N PRO A 119 -1.43 -4.70 -7.56
CA PRO A 119 -2.20 -3.71 -6.80
C PRO A 119 -3.63 -4.19 -6.52
N LEU A 120 -4.25 -4.97 -7.42
CA LEU A 120 -5.58 -5.54 -7.20
C LEU A 120 -5.58 -6.47 -5.97
N LEU A 121 -4.68 -7.46 -5.95
CA LEU A 121 -4.57 -8.39 -4.83
C LEU A 121 -4.16 -7.67 -3.55
N PHE A 122 -3.20 -6.74 -3.62
CA PHE A 122 -2.76 -5.96 -2.48
C PHE A 122 -3.93 -5.22 -1.83
N LEU A 123 -4.66 -4.42 -2.61
CA LEU A 123 -5.81 -3.65 -2.15
C LEU A 123 -6.92 -4.56 -1.60
N SER A 124 -7.22 -5.67 -2.26
CA SER A 124 -8.22 -6.63 -1.79
C SER A 124 -7.87 -7.25 -0.46
N LEU A 125 -6.62 -7.70 -0.29
CA LEU A 125 -6.15 -8.31 0.95
C LEU A 125 -6.19 -7.33 2.13
N ILE A 126 -5.68 -6.11 1.95
CA ILE A 126 -5.72 -5.12 3.04
C ILE A 126 -7.15 -4.64 3.32
N SER A 127 -8.05 -4.62 2.32
CA SER A 127 -9.47 -4.29 2.52
C SER A 127 -10.22 -5.35 3.32
N LEU A 128 -9.72 -6.59 3.35
CA LEU A 128 -10.20 -7.69 4.20
C LEU A 128 -9.58 -7.64 5.61
N GLY A 129 -8.57 -6.79 5.82
CA GLY A 129 -7.76 -6.74 7.05
C GLY A 129 -6.67 -7.79 7.12
N ALA A 130 -6.35 -8.48 6.02
CA ALA A 130 -5.17 -9.33 5.97
C ALA A 130 -3.90 -8.47 6.01
N VAL A 131 -2.82 -9.04 6.54
CA VAL A 131 -1.49 -8.42 6.56
C VAL A 131 -0.74 -8.86 5.32
N VAL A 132 -0.32 -7.91 4.49
CA VAL A 132 0.40 -8.22 3.25
C VAL A 132 1.89 -8.04 3.45
N THR A 133 2.66 -9.08 3.13
CA THR A 133 4.11 -9.03 2.99
C THR A 133 4.47 -9.21 1.51
N THR A 134 5.49 -8.52 1.02
CA THR A 134 5.84 -8.52 -0.41
C THR A 134 7.24 -9.02 -0.61
N ILE A 135 7.44 -9.86 -1.61
CA ILE A 135 8.75 -10.43 -1.98
C ILE A 135 8.96 -10.22 -3.46
N ASN A 136 10.14 -9.77 -3.84
CA ASN A 136 10.49 -9.69 -5.25
C ASN A 136 10.55 -11.13 -5.84
N PRO A 137 9.89 -11.44 -6.97
CA PRO A 137 9.96 -12.76 -7.61
C PRO A 137 11.38 -13.26 -7.91
N SER A 138 12.30 -12.32 -8.15
CA SER A 138 13.72 -12.62 -8.41
C SER A 138 14.50 -13.01 -7.14
N SER A 139 13.87 -12.96 -5.97
CA SER A 139 14.52 -13.32 -4.71
C SER A 139 14.92 -14.80 -4.69
N THR A 140 15.99 -15.08 -3.96
CA THR A 140 16.49 -16.43 -3.74
C THR A 140 15.51 -17.23 -2.87
N LEU A 141 15.57 -18.55 -2.96
CA LEU A 141 14.77 -19.43 -2.09
C LEU A 141 15.07 -19.18 -0.60
N GLY A 142 16.32 -18.84 -0.25
CA GLY A 142 16.71 -18.55 1.13
C GLY A 142 16.03 -17.28 1.68
N GLU A 143 15.97 -16.23 0.88
CA GLU A 143 15.27 -14.98 1.24
C GLU A 143 13.75 -15.20 1.35
N ILE A 144 13.16 -15.90 0.38
CA ILE A 144 11.73 -16.23 0.41
C ILE A 144 11.39 -17.07 1.65
N LYS A 145 12.20 -18.10 1.93
CA LYS A 145 12.04 -18.95 3.12
C LYS A 145 12.10 -18.14 4.40
N LYS A 146 13.10 -17.26 4.52
CA LYS A 146 13.26 -16.41 5.70
C LYS A 146 12.00 -15.58 5.93
N GLN A 147 11.53 -14.85 4.91
CA GLN A 147 10.36 -13.99 5.02
C GLN A 147 9.07 -14.77 5.31
N VAL A 148 8.85 -15.90 4.63
CA VAL A 148 7.71 -16.79 4.90
C VAL A 148 7.68 -17.26 6.35
N SER A 149 8.84 -17.65 6.90
CA SER A 149 8.94 -18.12 8.28
C SER A 149 8.82 -17.01 9.33
N GLU A 150 9.46 -15.87 9.12
CA GLU A 150 9.45 -14.75 10.07
C GLU A 150 8.08 -14.06 10.12
N CYS A 151 7.35 -14.05 8.99
CA CYS A 151 6.03 -13.45 8.90
C CYS A 151 4.87 -14.43 9.19
N ASN A 152 5.12 -15.72 9.43
CA ASN A 152 4.08 -16.75 9.60
C ASN A 152 3.03 -16.73 8.46
N VAL A 153 3.52 -16.74 7.21
CA VAL A 153 2.66 -16.64 6.03
C VAL A 153 1.71 -17.84 5.92
N SER A 154 0.41 -17.58 5.72
CA SER A 154 -0.61 -18.62 5.52
C SER A 154 -0.85 -18.95 4.04
N VAL A 155 -0.86 -17.92 3.18
CA VAL A 155 -1.12 -18.02 1.74
C VAL A 155 -0.11 -17.18 0.96
N ALA A 156 0.30 -17.68 -0.21
CA ALA A 156 1.16 -16.97 -1.14
C ALA A 156 0.47 -16.82 -2.51
N PHE A 157 0.37 -15.59 -3.01
CA PHE A 157 0.05 -15.34 -4.42
C PHE A 157 1.34 -15.12 -5.18
N THR A 158 1.55 -15.87 -6.26
CA THR A 158 2.85 -15.87 -6.94
C THR A 158 2.75 -16.03 -8.46
N SER A 159 3.77 -15.52 -9.16
CA SER A 159 3.96 -15.81 -10.58
C SER A 159 4.31 -17.30 -10.79
N PRO A 160 4.08 -17.85 -12.00
CA PRO A 160 4.32 -19.26 -12.31
C PRO A 160 5.74 -19.73 -11.94
N GLU A 161 6.73 -18.90 -12.20
CA GLU A 161 8.16 -19.20 -11.98
C GLU A 161 8.56 -19.39 -10.51
N SER A 162 7.74 -18.91 -9.56
CA SER A 162 8.03 -18.95 -8.12
C SER A 162 7.15 -19.95 -7.36
N VAL A 163 6.26 -20.68 -8.05
CA VAL A 163 5.38 -21.68 -7.45
C VAL A 163 6.17 -22.78 -6.73
N GLU A 164 7.16 -23.37 -7.40
CA GLU A 164 7.94 -24.48 -6.82
C GLU A 164 8.71 -24.06 -5.57
N LYS A 165 9.30 -22.84 -5.61
CA LYS A 165 10.02 -22.25 -4.47
C LYS A 165 9.11 -22.18 -3.24
N LEU A 166 7.91 -21.64 -3.39
CA LEU A 166 6.95 -21.45 -2.30
C LEU A 166 6.29 -22.76 -1.86
N ALA A 167 5.93 -23.63 -2.79
CA ALA A 167 5.31 -24.92 -2.48
C ALA A 167 6.23 -25.79 -1.60
N SER A 168 7.55 -25.70 -1.81
CA SER A 168 8.54 -26.41 -0.99
C SER A 168 8.59 -25.95 0.48
N LEU A 169 7.97 -24.81 0.81
CA LEU A 169 7.93 -24.22 2.15
C LEU A 169 6.65 -24.58 2.93
N GLY A 170 5.73 -25.34 2.34
CA GLY A 170 4.50 -25.77 3.00
C GLY A 170 3.41 -24.69 3.11
N VAL A 171 3.54 -23.58 2.37
CA VAL A 171 2.50 -22.54 2.28
C VAL A 171 1.47 -22.88 1.20
N THR A 172 0.23 -22.44 1.38
CA THR A 172 -0.78 -22.55 0.33
C THR A 172 -0.44 -21.59 -0.81
N VAL A 173 -0.18 -22.11 -2.01
CA VAL A 173 0.24 -21.30 -3.16
C VAL A 173 -0.90 -21.12 -4.14
N ILE A 174 -1.25 -19.85 -4.42
CA ILE A 174 -2.15 -19.44 -5.49
C ILE A 174 -1.31 -18.90 -6.64
N ARG A 175 -1.31 -19.65 -7.74
CA ARG A 175 -0.63 -19.26 -8.97
C ARG A 175 -1.42 -18.16 -9.68
N VAL A 176 -0.78 -17.05 -9.98
CA VAL A 176 -1.35 -15.86 -10.64
C VAL A 176 -0.86 -15.79 -12.10
N PRO A 177 -1.72 -15.47 -13.07
CA PRO A 177 -1.31 -15.23 -14.46
C PRO A 177 -0.38 -14.01 -14.58
N GLU A 178 0.56 -14.05 -15.54
CA GLU A 178 1.47 -12.92 -15.80
C GLU A 178 0.78 -11.77 -16.55
N SER A 179 -0.07 -12.10 -17.53
CA SER A 179 -0.83 -11.13 -18.31
C SER A 179 -2.23 -10.97 -17.75
N PHE A 180 -2.72 -9.72 -17.69
CA PHE A 180 -4.11 -9.45 -17.39
C PHE A 180 -4.99 -9.84 -18.58
N ASP A 181 -5.69 -10.97 -18.46
CA ASP A 181 -6.52 -11.51 -19.55
C ASP A 181 -7.73 -12.27 -19.00
N LEU A 182 -8.87 -12.10 -19.66
CA LEU A 182 -10.16 -12.74 -19.37
C LEU A 182 -10.53 -13.81 -20.40
N ASP A 183 -9.64 -14.18 -21.33
CA ASP A 183 -9.86 -15.23 -22.31
C ASP A 183 -10.10 -16.61 -21.65
N SER A 184 -11.13 -17.32 -22.12
CA SER A 184 -11.58 -18.60 -21.56
C SER A 184 -10.49 -19.67 -21.46
N ILE A 185 -9.59 -19.74 -22.44
CA ILE A 185 -8.48 -20.72 -22.48
C ILE A 185 -7.45 -20.43 -21.37
N ARG A 186 -7.22 -19.15 -21.06
CA ARG A 186 -6.32 -18.74 -19.97
C ARG A 186 -7.00 -18.91 -18.61
N ILE A 187 -8.32 -18.75 -18.54
CA ILE A 187 -9.10 -19.04 -17.33
C ILE A 187 -8.95 -20.50 -16.89
N GLU A 188 -8.99 -21.44 -17.81
CA GLU A 188 -8.83 -22.88 -17.52
C GLU A 188 -7.46 -23.23 -16.92
N ASN A 189 -6.41 -22.45 -17.21
CA ASN A 189 -5.05 -22.68 -16.70
C ASN A 189 -4.83 -22.20 -15.27
N TYR A 190 -5.74 -21.37 -14.74
CA TYR A 190 -5.66 -20.81 -13.39
C TYR A 190 -7.01 -20.86 -12.66
N PRO A 191 -7.66 -22.03 -12.58
CA PRO A 191 -9.06 -22.13 -12.18
C PRO A 191 -9.29 -21.64 -10.74
N LYS A 192 -8.34 -21.90 -9.84
CA LYS A 192 -8.40 -21.42 -8.45
C LYS A 192 -8.21 -19.90 -8.34
N PHE A 193 -7.35 -19.31 -9.17
CA PHE A 193 -7.17 -17.85 -9.18
C PHE A 193 -8.42 -17.16 -9.72
N TYR A 194 -8.96 -17.63 -10.84
CA TYR A 194 -10.15 -17.01 -11.42
C TYR A 194 -11.43 -17.31 -10.64
N SER A 195 -11.51 -18.39 -9.83
CA SER A 195 -12.63 -18.56 -8.89
C SER A 195 -12.64 -17.44 -7.85
N ILE A 196 -11.46 -17.08 -7.33
CA ILE A 196 -11.27 -15.97 -6.40
C ILE A 196 -11.60 -14.63 -7.06
N VAL A 197 -11.06 -14.37 -8.25
CA VAL A 197 -11.26 -13.08 -8.94
C VAL A 197 -12.70 -12.89 -9.42
N LYS A 198 -13.40 -13.97 -9.77
CA LYS A 198 -14.83 -13.94 -10.11
C LYS A 198 -15.74 -14.05 -8.88
N GLY A 199 -15.18 -14.00 -7.67
CA GLY A 199 -15.89 -14.16 -6.41
C GLY A 199 -17.19 -13.38 -6.41
N GLY A 200 -18.28 -14.07 -6.08
CA GLY A 200 -19.65 -13.56 -6.20
C GLY A 200 -19.89 -12.27 -5.41
N PHE A 201 -21.05 -11.67 -5.61
CA PHE A 201 -21.45 -10.39 -4.98
C PHE A 201 -21.64 -10.46 -3.45
N GLU A 202 -21.24 -11.55 -2.80
CA GLU A 202 -21.30 -11.67 -1.34
C GLU A 202 -20.27 -10.73 -0.70
N SER A 203 -20.66 -10.03 0.36
CA SER A 203 -19.78 -9.04 0.99
C SER A 203 -18.73 -9.72 1.85
N ALA A 204 -17.46 -9.40 1.64
CA ALA A 204 -16.43 -9.60 2.65
C ALA A 204 -16.70 -8.72 3.88
N PRO A 205 -16.34 -9.17 5.09
CA PRO A 205 -16.37 -8.33 6.27
C PRO A 205 -15.34 -7.21 6.14
N ARG A 206 -15.70 -6.01 6.63
CA ARG A 206 -14.73 -4.91 6.74
C ARG A 206 -13.92 -5.05 8.02
N PRO A 207 -12.61 -4.74 7.99
CA PRO A 207 -11.77 -4.87 9.15
C PRO A 207 -12.06 -3.78 10.17
N PHE A 208 -11.87 -4.14 11.44
CA PHE A 208 -11.84 -3.17 12.52
C PHE A 208 -10.39 -2.72 12.77
N VAL A 209 -10.10 -1.45 12.53
CA VAL A 209 -8.77 -0.86 12.68
C VAL A 209 -8.57 -0.42 14.12
N LYS A 210 -7.70 -1.13 14.85
CA LYS A 210 -7.23 -0.66 16.17
C LYS A 210 -6.22 0.46 15.97
N GLN A 211 -6.53 1.64 16.48
CA GLN A 211 -5.68 2.83 16.41
C GLN A 211 -4.90 3.03 17.71
#